data_AF-A0A809YMA0-F1
#
_entry.id   AF-A0A809YMA0-F1
#
_cell.length_a   1.000
_cell.length_b   1.000
_cell.length_c   1.000
_cell.angle_alpha   90.00
_cell.angle_beta   90.00
_cell.angle_gamma   90.00
#
_symmetry.space_group_name_H-M   'P 1'
#
loop_
_entity.id
_entity.type
_entity.pdbx_description
1 polymer ?
#
loop_
_entity_poly.entity_id
_entity_poly.type
_entity_poly.pdbx_seq_one_letter_code
_entity_poly.pdbx_strand_id
1 'polypeptide(L)'
;MKWFAKQKAADIWDETIEGPLGDIEAAARIRAICEAAALSAAGSARNDKRESGRYERAAKVAMEMAMKISDGLMRDDAVHRIVDLCMMANDLKTAQILFRAIHASWIRETIQRDHPTLLQ
;
A
#
# COMPACT_ATOMS: atom_id res chain seq x y z
N MET A 1 -15.74 34.56 -12.58
CA MET A 1 -16.29 33.91 -11.36
C MET A 1 -15.86 32.44 -11.35
N LYS A 2 -14.78 32.10 -10.61
CA LYS A 2 -14.27 30.73 -10.45
C LYS A 2 -15.07 30.04 -9.34
N TRP A 3 -16.10 29.26 -9.66
CA TRP A 3 -17.04 28.75 -8.65
C TRP A 3 -17.33 27.25 -8.72
N PHE A 4 -16.36 26.41 -9.13
CA PHE A 4 -16.43 24.97 -8.84
C PHE A 4 -15.04 24.39 -8.63
N ALA A 5 -14.37 24.81 -7.54
CA ALA A 5 -13.38 23.93 -6.93
C ALA A 5 -14.16 22.80 -6.24
N LYS A 6 -14.61 21.82 -7.03
CA LYS A 6 -15.29 20.61 -6.55
C LYS A 6 -14.37 20.01 -5.48
N GLN A 7 -14.78 20.12 -4.23
CA GLN A 7 -14.05 19.58 -3.08
C GLN A 7 -13.84 18.10 -3.41
N LYS A 8 -12.60 17.73 -3.70
CA LYS A 8 -12.27 16.37 -4.13
C LYS A 8 -12.69 15.47 -2.97
N ALA A 9 -13.53 14.48 -3.23
CA ALA A 9 -13.89 13.50 -2.23
C ALA A 9 -12.59 12.98 -1.59
N ALA A 10 -12.54 12.95 -0.25
CA ALA A 10 -11.39 12.46 0.46
C ALA A 10 -11.07 11.04 -0.03
N ASP A 11 -9.79 10.73 -0.19
CA ASP A 11 -9.42 9.38 -0.56
C ASP A 11 -9.62 8.44 0.64
N ILE A 12 -9.78 7.14 0.40
CA ILE A 12 -10.03 6.15 1.46
C ILE A 12 -8.93 6.15 2.55
N TRP A 13 -7.70 6.53 2.20
CA TRP A 13 -6.60 6.66 3.15
C TRP A 13 -6.58 8.01 3.89
N ASP A 14 -7.41 8.97 3.50
CA ASP A 14 -7.58 10.26 4.20
C ASP A 14 -8.75 10.21 5.23
N GLU A 15 -9.50 9.10 5.30
CA GLU A 15 -10.61 8.92 6.25
C GLU A 15 -10.11 8.59 7.67
N THR A 16 -10.70 9.26 8.67
CA THR A 16 -10.44 8.96 10.09
C THR A 16 -11.04 7.61 10.46
N ILE A 17 -10.21 6.72 11.02
CA ILE A 17 -10.67 5.44 11.55
C ILE A 17 -11.27 5.66 12.94
N GLU A 18 -12.54 5.29 13.12
CA GLU A 18 -13.21 5.31 14.42
C GLU A 18 -12.85 4.06 15.23
N GLY A 19 -12.03 4.22 16.26
CA GLY A 19 -11.67 3.16 17.21
C GLY A 19 -10.54 2.22 16.73
N PRO A 20 -10.12 1.27 17.59
CA PRO A 20 -9.12 0.27 17.23
C PRO A 20 -9.74 -0.77 16.27
N LEU A 21 -9.08 -1.00 15.13
CA LEU A 21 -9.44 -2.09 14.22
C LEU A 21 -8.86 -3.40 14.73
N GLY A 22 -9.63 -4.49 14.57
CA GLY A 22 -9.06 -5.84 14.65
C GLY A 22 -8.16 -6.14 13.46
N ASP A 23 -7.34 -7.19 13.57
CA ASP A 23 -6.36 -7.56 12.54
C ASP A 23 -7.02 -7.86 11.18
N ILE A 24 -8.21 -8.47 11.18
CA ILE A 24 -8.97 -8.80 9.97
C ILE A 24 -9.46 -7.51 9.29
N GLU A 25 -10.05 -6.59 10.05
CA GLU A 25 -10.53 -5.32 9.53
C GLU A 25 -9.38 -4.44 9.07
N ALA A 26 -8.24 -4.46 9.77
CA ALA A 26 -7.03 -3.76 9.36
C ALA A 26 -6.50 -4.31 8.03
N ALA A 27 -6.39 -5.63 7.87
CA ALA A 27 -5.95 -6.26 6.63
C ALA A 27 -6.92 -5.99 5.46
N ALA A 28 -8.22 -6.01 5.71
CA ALA A 28 -9.25 -5.68 4.72
C ALA A 28 -9.17 -4.20 4.30
N ARG A 29 -8.91 -3.30 5.26
CA ARG A 29 -8.75 -1.87 4.97
C ARG A 29 -7.47 -1.59 4.16
N ILE A 30 -6.36 -2.25 4.48
CA ILE A 30 -5.12 -2.18 3.68
C ILE A 30 -5.39 -2.62 2.24
N ARG A 31 -6.15 -3.71 2.05
CA ARG A 31 -6.56 -4.15 0.71
C ARG A 31 -7.30 -3.05 -0.04
N ALA A 32 -8.32 -2.46 0.59
CA ALA A 32 -9.12 -1.40 -0.02
C ALA A 32 -8.28 -0.14 -0.35
N ILE A 33 -7.32 0.21 0.50
CA ILE A 33 -6.37 1.31 0.25
C ILE A 33 -5.50 1.00 -0.97
N CYS A 34 -4.91 -0.19 -1.04
CA CYS A 34 -4.04 -0.58 -2.16
C CYS A 34 -4.81 -0.62 -3.49
N GLU A 35 -6.02 -1.17 -3.49
CA GLU A 35 -6.90 -1.20 -4.67
C GLU A 35 -7.27 0.22 -5.15
N ALA A 36 -7.67 1.10 -4.22
CA ALA A 36 -7.99 2.49 -4.54
C ALA A 36 -6.76 3.30 -5.00
N ALA A 37 -5.56 2.95 -4.52
CA ALA A 37 -4.32 3.63 -4.84
C ALA A 37 -3.64 3.13 -6.12
N ALA A 38 -4.12 2.05 -6.74
CA ALA A 38 -3.48 1.43 -7.91
C ALA A 38 -3.27 2.42 -9.08
N LEU A 39 -4.27 3.26 -9.38
CA LEU A 39 -4.13 4.29 -10.42
C LEU A 39 -3.10 5.36 -10.04
N SER A 40 -3.03 5.72 -8.77
CA SER A 40 -2.04 6.67 -8.27
C SER A 40 -0.62 6.08 -8.29
N ALA A 41 -0.46 4.80 -7.99
CA ALA A 41 0.81 4.07 -8.12
C ALA A 41 1.26 4.04 -9.60
N ALA A 42 0.38 3.65 -10.52
CA ALA A 42 0.70 3.66 -11.96
C ALA A 42 1.06 5.06 -12.49
N GLY A 43 0.40 6.11 -11.98
CA GLY A 43 0.74 7.50 -12.28
C GLY A 43 2.11 7.91 -11.70
N SER A 44 2.41 7.45 -10.49
CA SER A 44 3.70 7.70 -9.82
C SER A 44 4.88 7.10 -10.60
N ALA A 45 4.74 5.88 -11.11
CA ALA A 45 5.75 5.24 -11.96
C ALA A 45 6.07 6.03 -13.23
N ARG A 46 5.13 6.89 -13.69
CA ARG A 46 5.29 7.79 -14.85
C ARG A 46 5.77 9.20 -14.45
N ASN A 47 6.19 9.38 -13.20
CA ASN A 47 6.60 10.65 -12.61
C ASN A 47 5.49 11.73 -12.61
N ASP A 48 4.22 11.34 -12.57
CA ASP A 48 3.14 12.31 -12.33
C ASP A 48 3.18 12.78 -10.88
N LYS A 49 3.60 14.03 -10.67
CA LYS A 49 3.77 14.62 -9.33
C LYS A 49 2.51 14.54 -8.47
N ARG A 50 1.32 14.67 -9.06
CA ARG A 50 0.06 14.65 -8.31
C ARG A 50 -0.24 13.24 -7.83
N GLU A 51 -0.08 12.27 -8.72
CA GLU A 51 -0.36 10.87 -8.41
C GLU A 51 0.72 10.28 -7.50
N SER A 52 1.99 10.68 -7.64
CA SER A 52 3.06 10.35 -6.68
C SER A 52 2.70 10.76 -5.25
N GLY A 53 2.26 12.01 -5.05
CA GLY A 53 1.87 12.46 -3.71
C GLY A 53 0.66 11.70 -3.15
N ARG A 54 -0.26 11.20 -3.99
CA ARG A 54 -1.38 10.35 -3.55
C ARG A 54 -0.94 8.94 -3.21
N TYR A 55 -0.10 8.34 -4.06
CA TYR A 55 0.53 7.05 -3.80
C TYR A 55 1.29 7.06 -2.48
N GLU A 56 2.16 8.06 -2.24
CA GLU A 56 2.97 8.15 -1.03
C GLU A 56 2.11 8.20 0.24
N ARG A 57 1.00 8.94 0.22
CA ARG A 57 0.06 8.99 1.35
C ARG A 57 -0.64 7.65 1.57
N ALA A 58 -1.14 7.03 0.50
CA ALA A 58 -1.81 5.73 0.56
C ALA A 58 -0.87 4.65 1.11
N ALA A 59 0.34 4.57 0.56
CA ALA A 59 1.38 3.63 0.97
C ALA A 59 1.77 3.83 2.44
N LYS A 60 1.94 5.09 2.89
CA LYS A 60 2.24 5.40 4.29
C LYS A 60 1.14 4.90 5.24
N VAL A 61 -0.12 5.22 4.96
CA VAL A 61 -1.24 4.79 5.81
C VAL A 61 -1.34 3.26 5.84
N ALA A 62 -1.20 2.59 4.69
CA ALA A 62 -1.21 1.14 4.61
C ALA A 62 -0.08 0.50 5.44
N MET A 63 1.14 1.04 5.38
CA MET A 63 2.28 0.56 6.17
C MET A 63 2.06 0.76 7.68
N GLU A 64 1.59 1.94 8.10
CA GLU A 64 1.30 2.23 9.50
C GLU A 64 0.20 1.31 10.06
N MET A 65 -0.78 0.93 9.23
CA MET A 65 -1.79 -0.05 9.60
C MET A 65 -1.20 -1.46 9.68
N ALA A 66 -0.38 -1.87 8.72
CA ALA A 66 0.25 -3.20 8.72
C ALA A 66 1.12 -3.42 9.97
N MET A 67 1.82 -2.38 10.42
CA MET A 67 2.63 -2.43 11.66
C MET A 67 1.80 -2.69 12.92
N LYS A 68 0.49 -2.43 12.90
CA LYS A 68 -0.42 -2.64 14.04
C LYS A 68 -1.09 -4.01 14.01
N ILE A 69 -0.94 -4.78 12.94
CA ILE A 69 -1.48 -6.14 12.84
C ILE A 69 -0.64 -7.08 13.72
N SER A 70 -1.31 -7.74 14.66
CA SER A 70 -0.66 -8.62 15.63
C SER A 70 -0.38 -10.01 15.06
N ASP A 71 -1.33 -10.58 14.32
CA ASP A 71 -1.18 -11.86 13.64
C ASP A 71 -0.12 -11.77 12.53
N GLY A 72 0.92 -12.60 12.64
CA GLY A 72 2.06 -12.56 11.72
C GLY A 72 1.71 -12.92 10.28
N LEU A 73 0.78 -13.85 10.07
CA LEU A 73 0.36 -14.26 8.72
C LEU A 73 -0.51 -13.19 8.07
N MET A 74 -1.43 -12.59 8.81
CA MET A 74 -2.25 -11.47 8.30
C MET A 74 -1.38 -10.24 8.03
N ARG A 75 -0.39 -9.95 8.89
CA ARG A 75 0.56 -8.87 8.65
C ARG A 75 1.35 -9.13 7.39
N ASP A 76 1.90 -10.32 7.22
CA ASP A 76 2.71 -10.67 6.05
C ASP A 76 1.88 -10.64 4.74
N ASP A 77 0.62 -11.09 4.76
CA ASP A 77 -0.33 -10.94 3.64
C ASP A 77 -0.65 -9.47 3.33
N ALA A 78 -0.82 -8.64 4.37
CA ALA A 78 -1.04 -7.21 4.19
C ALA A 78 0.21 -6.51 3.61
N VAL A 79 1.41 -6.83 4.11
CA VAL A 79 2.67 -6.30 3.62
C VAL A 79 2.93 -6.73 2.17
N HIS A 80 2.59 -7.97 1.80
CA HIS A 80 2.64 -8.44 0.41
C HIS A 80 1.85 -7.52 -0.53
N ARG A 81 0.60 -7.15 -0.18
CA ARG A 81 -0.18 -6.21 -1.01
C ARG A 81 0.47 -4.84 -1.15
N ILE A 82 1.12 -4.35 -0.09
CA ILE A 82 1.83 -3.08 -0.13
C ILE A 82 3.07 -3.20 -1.03
N VAL A 83 3.77 -4.34 -1.01
CA VAL A 83 4.87 -4.63 -1.94
C VAL A 83 4.36 -4.55 -3.39
N ASP A 84 3.24 -5.19 -3.72
CA ASP A 84 2.66 -5.11 -5.07
C ASP A 84 2.35 -3.67 -5.49
N LEU A 85 1.79 -2.88 -4.58
CA LEU A 85 1.51 -1.45 -4.83
C LEU A 85 2.81 -0.66 -5.09
N CYS A 86 3.85 -0.87 -4.27
CA CYS A 86 5.15 -0.22 -4.46
C CYS A 86 5.82 -0.64 -5.77
N MET A 87 5.73 -1.93 -6.13
CA MET A 87 6.22 -2.44 -7.42
C MET A 87 5.49 -1.79 -8.59
N MET A 88 4.17 -1.62 -8.49
CA MET A 88 3.38 -0.90 -9.48
C MET A 88 3.80 0.58 -9.62
N ALA A 89 4.22 1.20 -8.52
CA ALA A 89 4.74 2.57 -8.50
C ALA A 89 6.21 2.70 -8.96
N ASN A 90 6.87 1.58 -9.31
CA ASN A 90 8.32 1.51 -9.54
C ASN A 90 9.16 2.00 -8.33
N ASP A 91 8.60 1.91 -7.12
CA ASP A 91 9.28 2.22 -5.87
C ASP A 91 10.00 0.98 -5.33
N LEU A 92 11.06 0.60 -6.06
CA LEU A 92 11.83 -0.61 -5.78
C LEU A 92 12.45 -0.59 -4.38
N LYS A 93 12.88 0.59 -3.92
CA LYS A 93 13.53 0.74 -2.61
C LYS A 93 12.57 0.37 -1.48
N THR A 94 11.36 0.93 -1.51
CA THR A 94 10.35 0.63 -0.48
C THR A 94 9.87 -0.82 -0.59
N ALA A 95 9.61 -1.30 -1.81
CA ALA A 95 9.21 -2.68 -2.04
C ALA A 95 10.22 -3.70 -1.49
N GLN A 96 11.52 -3.48 -1.69
CA GLN A 96 12.57 -4.33 -1.14
C GLN A 96 12.64 -4.30 0.40
N ILE A 97 12.45 -3.14 1.03
CA ILE A 97 12.43 -3.02 2.50
C ILE A 97 11.26 -3.83 3.07
N LEU A 98 10.07 -3.67 2.49
CA LEU A 98 8.88 -4.38 2.91
C LEU A 98 8.98 -5.88 2.67
N PHE A 99 9.50 -6.30 1.52
CA PHE A 99 9.73 -7.71 1.20
C PHE A 99 10.64 -8.39 2.25
N ARG A 100 11.68 -7.70 2.71
CA ARG A 100 12.58 -8.22 3.75
C ARG A 100 11.88 -8.40 5.10
N ALA A 101 10.82 -7.63 5.38
CA ALA A 101 10.04 -7.71 6.60
C ALA A 101 9.03 -8.88 6.64
N ILE A 102 8.75 -9.51 5.49
CA ILE A 102 7.87 -10.68 5.42
C ILE A 102 8.62 -11.91 5.93
N HIS A 103 8.02 -12.66 6.85
CA HIS A 103 8.63 -13.83 7.47
C HIS A 103 8.07 -15.15 6.92
N ALA A 104 6.80 -15.18 6.50
CA ALA A 104 6.16 -16.37 5.94
C ALA A 104 6.82 -16.77 4.61
N SER A 105 7.45 -17.96 4.58
CA SER A 105 8.23 -18.44 3.42
C SER A 105 7.40 -18.53 2.14
N TRP A 106 6.20 -19.10 2.19
CA TRP A 106 5.33 -19.27 1.03
C TRP A 106 4.86 -17.92 0.43
N ILE A 107 4.70 -16.88 1.26
CA ILE A 107 4.40 -15.53 0.79
C ILE A 107 5.63 -14.95 0.09
N ARG A 108 6.82 -15.11 0.68
CA ARG A 108 8.08 -14.66 0.05
C ARG A 108 8.31 -15.33 -1.30
N GLU A 109 8.09 -16.64 -1.39
CA GLU A 109 8.22 -17.41 -2.63
C GLU A 109 7.24 -16.91 -3.70
N THR A 110 6.01 -16.58 -3.30
CA THR A 110 5.01 -15.97 -4.21
C THR A 110 5.50 -14.64 -4.75
N ILE A 111 5.97 -13.74 -3.87
CA ILE A 111 6.51 -12.43 -4.28
C ILE A 111 7.74 -12.58 -5.17
N GLN A 112 8.63 -13.52 -4.87
CA GLN A 112 9.84 -13.76 -5.67
C GLN A 112 9.51 -14.22 -7.09
N ARG A 113 8.48 -15.05 -7.23
CA ARG A 113 8.00 -15.50 -8.53
C ARG A 113 7.41 -14.34 -9.33
N ASP A 114 6.62 -13.50 -8.67
CA ASP A 114 5.87 -12.43 -9.33
C ASP A 114 6.76 -11.19 -9.60
N HIS A 115 7.75 -10.93 -8.73
CA HIS A 115 8.66 -9.79 -8.75
C HIS A 115 10.13 -10.20 -8.51
N PRO A 116 10.78 -10.91 -9.46
CA PRO A 116 12.13 -11.46 -9.26
C PRO A 116 13.22 -10.41 -9.02
N THR A 117 12.99 -9.15 -9.40
CA THR A 117 13.93 -8.03 -9.20
C THR A 117 14.11 -7.64 -7.73
N LEU A 118 13.22 -8.06 -6.84
CA LEU A 118 13.34 -7.78 -5.40
C LEU A 118 14.45 -8.59 -4.69
N LEU A 119 15.02 -9.57 -5.38
CA LEU A 119 16.14 -10.38 -4.89
C LEU A 119 17.53 -9.76 -5.11
N GLN A 120 17.59 -8.66 -5.87
CA GLN A 120 18.84 -7.95 -6.19
C GLN A 120 19.22 -6.95 -5.10
#